data_AF-A0A660QF83-F1
#
_entry.id   AF-A0A660QF83-F1
#
_cell.length_a   1.000
_cell.length_b   1.000
_cell.length_c   1.000
_cell.angle_alpha   90.00
_cell.angle_beta   90.00
_cell.angle_gamma   90.00
#
_symmetry.space_group_name_H-M   'P 1'
#
loop_
_entity.id
_entity.type
_entity.pdbx_description
1 polymer ?
#
loop_
_entity_poly.entity_id
_entity_poly.type
_entity_poly.pdbx_seq_one_letter_code
_entity_poly.pdbx_strand_id
1 'polypeptide(L)'
;MTGKLYVVFLILCTIALPLEISLNSEPYMVVTQGDERIYLKDLVSNIALVYSVNVVLENGEDFVLLKVDPIEATQWFKTLYLSNRSESWDLSSEASNISFRNVANININCLQIHSDQIDIWFSWEGMETFLKIANSFHKLYPEISLRVHYVPKIIEKMLTVYKAGGDLPDIVLVKNDSLGVFFNMGVVEPVSQLMNYLKARLNSSALEAFQIHGEFYAVPFYFDTQVVFYNPALLEKGNIDLPSGEYTFEDILADAAILNQLDGIYGLSFNPYSGYWFPAFHYAYGKENLIEDGKVILDDKATRKTLTVLDDILNEMGVCKPFEKNAMITLFKEGKIGFMFFGTFIIPDFEKSGIEFGVLPYPRVKETNRYLTPALDYKGFAVLKGKLRPSVTLFLEYLTRGDTQKEFCVTLRKFPCNKNLMENIATTDNVYRAAYLSSLRGKPLPSDPLFERYQKAVVAMTQLYLKHKASLEEVCRSAQKYVEEGEN
;
A
#
# COMPACT_ATOMS: atom_id res chain seq x y z
N MET A 1 -36.54 7.44 -46.71
CA MET A 1 -37.23 8.45 -45.87
C MET A 1 -36.15 9.28 -45.19
N THR A 2 -36.18 10.59 -45.39
CA THR A 2 -35.20 11.55 -44.85
C THR A 2 -35.56 11.89 -43.40
N GLY A 3 -34.98 11.16 -42.45
CA GLY A 3 -35.02 11.50 -41.03
C GLY A 3 -33.81 12.35 -40.66
N LYS A 4 -34.02 13.63 -40.33
CA LYS A 4 -32.99 14.44 -39.68
C LYS A 4 -32.87 14.00 -38.22
N LEU A 5 -31.73 13.45 -37.81
CA LEU A 5 -31.34 13.39 -36.41
C LEU A 5 -30.35 14.52 -36.13
N TYR A 6 -30.73 15.43 -35.24
CA TYR A 6 -29.83 16.46 -34.73
C TYR A 6 -28.86 15.80 -33.76
N VAL A 7 -27.60 15.72 -34.15
CA VAL A 7 -26.52 15.35 -33.23
C VAL A 7 -25.90 16.66 -32.75
N VAL A 8 -26.34 17.15 -31.59
CA VAL A 8 -25.69 18.27 -30.91
C VAL A 8 -24.61 17.68 -30.00
N PHE A 9 -23.34 17.81 -30.40
CA PHE A 9 -22.23 17.70 -29.47
C PHE A 9 -21.51 19.04 -29.43
N LEU A 10 -21.75 19.81 -28.38
CA LEU A 10 -20.94 20.96 -28.04
C LEU A 10 -19.99 20.49 -26.94
N ILE A 11 -18.84 19.95 -27.32
CA ILE A 11 -17.80 19.53 -26.39
C ILE A 11 -16.61 20.48 -26.59
N LEU A 12 -16.69 21.66 -25.98
CA LEU A 12 -15.51 22.41 -25.60
C LEU A 12 -15.02 21.80 -24.29
N CYS A 13 -14.25 20.72 -24.36
CA CYS A 13 -13.60 20.15 -23.18
C CYS A 13 -12.12 20.50 -23.22
N THR A 14 -11.77 21.58 -22.54
CA THR A 14 -10.40 21.88 -22.10
C THR A 14 -10.08 21.21 -20.76
N ILE A 15 -10.77 20.11 -20.40
CA ILE A 15 -10.74 19.55 -19.03
C ILE A 15 -10.82 18.02 -19.11
N ALA A 16 -10.10 17.35 -18.21
CA ALA A 16 -10.02 15.91 -18.10
C ALA A 16 -11.26 15.30 -17.45
N LEU A 17 -11.83 14.28 -18.10
CA LEU A 17 -13.13 13.74 -17.75
C LEU A 17 -13.04 12.21 -17.66
N PRO A 18 -13.73 11.57 -16.68
CA PRO A 18 -14.06 10.15 -16.76
C PRO A 18 -15.07 9.93 -17.89
N LEU A 19 -14.81 8.95 -18.76
CA LEU A 19 -15.68 8.53 -19.85
C LEU A 19 -16.43 7.25 -19.47
N GLU A 20 -17.75 7.25 -19.44
CA GLU A 20 -18.57 6.03 -19.38
C GLU A 20 -19.25 5.82 -20.74
N ILE A 21 -19.06 4.65 -21.36
CA ILE A 21 -19.73 4.24 -22.61
C ILE A 21 -20.69 3.09 -22.31
N SER A 22 -21.99 3.28 -22.57
CA SER A 22 -23.00 2.22 -22.52
C SER A 22 -23.56 1.94 -23.93
N LEU A 23 -23.69 0.66 -24.28
CA LEU A 23 -24.19 0.20 -25.58
C LEU A 23 -25.50 -0.56 -25.38
N ASN A 24 -26.58 -0.08 -25.99
CA ASN A 24 -27.88 -0.77 -26.04
C ASN A 24 -28.10 -1.33 -27.45
N SER A 25 -27.53 -2.50 -27.75
CA SER A 25 -27.68 -3.17 -29.06
C SER A 25 -27.65 -4.69 -28.91
N GLU A 26 -28.34 -5.43 -29.78
CA GLU A 26 -28.24 -6.89 -29.79
C GLU A 26 -26.82 -7.35 -30.15
N PRO A 27 -26.14 -8.12 -29.29
CA PRO A 27 -24.77 -8.56 -29.54
C PRO A 27 -24.75 -9.65 -30.62
N TYR A 28 -23.95 -9.44 -31.67
CA TYR A 28 -23.52 -10.53 -32.56
C TYR A 28 -22.02 -10.44 -32.81
N MET A 29 -21.23 -11.18 -32.01
CA MET A 29 -20.28 -12.18 -32.51
C MET A 29 -19.58 -12.96 -31.39
N VAL A 30 -19.28 -14.21 -31.71
CA VAL A 30 -18.45 -15.17 -30.99
C VAL A 30 -16.99 -14.94 -31.38
N VAL A 31 -16.10 -14.68 -30.43
CA VAL A 31 -14.64 -14.76 -30.65
C VAL A 31 -14.15 -16.01 -29.94
N THR A 32 -13.74 -17.02 -30.72
CA THR A 32 -12.99 -18.18 -30.23
C THR A 32 -11.51 -17.81 -30.16
N GLN A 33 -10.95 -17.83 -28.95
CA GLN A 33 -9.51 -17.99 -28.75
C GLN A 33 -9.32 -19.19 -27.82
N GLY A 34 -9.10 -20.37 -28.43
CA GLY A 34 -9.37 -21.65 -27.75
C GLY A 34 -10.87 -21.94 -27.67
N ASP A 35 -11.24 -23.17 -27.33
CA ASP A 35 -12.62 -23.69 -27.39
C ASP A 35 -13.65 -22.99 -26.45
N GLU A 36 -13.31 -21.85 -25.82
CA GLU A 36 -14.21 -21.07 -25.00
C GLU A 36 -14.95 -19.99 -25.82
N ARG A 37 -16.28 -20.02 -25.75
CA ARG A 37 -17.16 -18.98 -26.30
C ARG A 37 -17.41 -17.93 -25.21
N ILE A 38 -16.84 -16.74 -25.36
CA ILE A 38 -17.13 -15.60 -24.48
C ILE A 38 -18.38 -14.88 -25.02
N TYR A 39 -19.39 -14.70 -24.17
CA TYR A 39 -20.60 -13.95 -24.52
C TYR A 39 -20.41 -12.46 -24.22
N LEU A 40 -20.76 -11.59 -25.17
CA LEU A 40 -20.61 -10.12 -25.08
C LEU A 40 -21.28 -9.50 -23.84
N LYS A 41 -22.36 -10.10 -23.31
CA LYS A 41 -23.00 -9.66 -22.06
C LYS A 41 -22.04 -9.68 -20.86
N ASP A 42 -21.00 -10.52 -20.91
CA ASP A 42 -20.00 -10.67 -19.86
C ASP A 42 -18.86 -9.63 -19.99
N LEU A 43 -18.81 -8.88 -21.11
CA LEU A 43 -17.90 -7.74 -21.35
C LEU A 43 -18.52 -6.39 -20.99
N VAL A 44 -19.85 -6.24 -21.14
CA VAL A 44 -20.60 -4.99 -20.89
C VAL A 44 -20.63 -4.61 -19.40
N SER A 45 -20.31 -5.54 -18.50
CA SER A 45 -20.12 -5.26 -17.06
C SER A 45 -18.83 -4.49 -16.76
N ASN A 46 -17.92 -4.33 -17.72
CA ASN A 46 -16.70 -3.55 -17.55
C ASN A 46 -16.94 -2.09 -17.92
N ILE A 47 -17.55 -1.34 -17.00
CA ILE A 47 -17.42 0.11 -16.95
C ILE A 47 -15.92 0.41 -16.80
N ALA A 48 -15.30 0.96 -17.84
CA ALA A 48 -13.97 1.49 -17.70
C ALA A 48 -14.08 2.99 -17.49
N LEU A 49 -13.63 3.45 -16.33
CA LEU A 49 -13.35 4.86 -16.16
C LEU A 49 -12.02 5.14 -16.87
N VAL A 50 -12.10 5.80 -18.02
CA VAL A 50 -10.91 6.37 -18.64
C VAL A 50 -10.70 7.74 -18.00
N TYR A 51 -9.71 7.84 -17.12
CA TYR A 51 -9.35 9.10 -16.49
C TYR A 51 -8.42 9.86 -17.43
N SER A 52 -8.85 11.05 -17.86
CA SER A 52 -8.08 11.98 -18.67
C SER A 52 -7.94 11.54 -20.11
N VAL A 53 -8.98 11.86 -20.89
CA VAL A 53 -9.02 11.60 -22.33
C VAL A 53 -9.03 12.93 -23.08
N ASN A 54 -8.04 13.15 -23.92
CA ASN A 54 -8.24 14.05 -25.05
C ASN A 54 -9.12 13.30 -26.06
N VAL A 55 -10.40 13.64 -26.10
CA VAL A 55 -11.30 13.11 -27.13
C VAL A 55 -11.12 13.98 -28.37
N VAL A 56 -10.41 13.45 -29.36
CA VAL A 56 -10.36 14.08 -30.69
C VAL A 56 -11.44 13.44 -31.54
N LEU A 57 -12.42 14.25 -31.94
CA LEU A 57 -13.45 13.89 -32.92
C LEU A 57 -12.99 14.35 -34.30
N GLU A 58 -12.59 13.41 -35.14
CA GLU A 58 -12.35 13.67 -36.57
C GLU A 58 -13.54 13.14 -37.37
N ASN A 59 -14.21 14.03 -38.09
CA ASN A 59 -15.37 13.70 -38.92
C ASN A 59 -14.89 13.39 -40.34
N GLY A 60 -14.97 12.12 -40.75
CA GLY A 60 -14.81 11.68 -42.12
C GLY A 60 -16.14 11.72 -42.88
N GLU A 61 -16.12 11.48 -44.20
CA GLU A 61 -17.36 11.40 -45.00
C GLU A 61 -18.30 10.28 -44.54
N ASP A 62 -17.75 9.16 -44.04
CA ASP A 62 -18.51 7.95 -43.66
C ASP A 62 -18.26 7.46 -42.21
N PHE A 63 -17.43 8.15 -41.42
CA PHE A 63 -17.10 7.70 -40.06
C PHE A 63 -16.77 8.86 -39.12
N VAL A 64 -16.95 8.62 -37.82
CA VAL A 64 -16.46 9.47 -36.73
C VAL A 64 -15.36 8.72 -36.00
N LEU A 65 -14.18 9.33 -35.90
CA LEU A 65 -13.07 8.80 -35.14
C LEU A 65 -13.12 9.35 -33.72
N LEU A 66 -13.12 8.47 -32.71
CA LEU A 66 -12.92 8.83 -31.32
C LEU A 66 -11.54 8.32 -30.89
N LYS A 67 -10.54 9.21 -30.93
CA LYS A 67 -9.22 8.93 -30.36
C LYS A 67 -9.29 9.20 -28.85
N VAL A 68 -8.81 8.23 -28.08
CA VAL A 68 -8.70 8.33 -26.62
C VAL A 68 -7.21 8.29 -26.29
N ASP A 69 -6.63 9.45 -25.98
CA ASP A 69 -5.21 9.53 -25.64
C ASP A 69 -4.98 8.78 -24.30
N PRO A 70 -4.13 7.73 -24.28
CA PRO A 70 -4.13 6.81 -23.16
C PRO A 70 -3.21 7.31 -22.05
N ILE A 71 -3.70 7.31 -20.81
CA ILE A 71 -2.81 7.02 -19.67
C ILE A 71 -3.11 5.65 -19.04
N GLU A 72 -4.31 5.08 -19.15
CA GLU A 72 -4.54 3.67 -18.79
C GLU A 72 -5.95 3.19 -19.23
N ALA A 73 -6.34 3.46 -20.48
CA ALA A 73 -7.54 2.86 -21.03
C ALA A 73 -7.32 1.35 -21.22
N THR A 74 -8.29 0.51 -20.84
CA THR A 74 -8.30 -0.91 -21.22
C THR A 74 -8.06 -1.00 -22.73
N GLN A 75 -7.25 -1.97 -23.19
CA GLN A 75 -6.74 -2.03 -24.57
C GLN A 75 -7.81 -1.71 -25.63
N TRP A 76 -9.08 -2.07 -25.39
CA TRP A 76 -10.22 -1.78 -26.25
C TRP A 76 -10.50 -0.30 -26.58
N PHE A 77 -10.11 0.70 -25.78
CA PHE A 77 -10.46 2.11 -26.05
C PHE A 77 -9.44 2.91 -26.85
N LYS A 78 -8.25 2.35 -27.14
CA LYS A 78 -7.15 3.15 -27.73
C LYS A 78 -7.60 3.98 -28.95
N THR A 79 -8.40 3.35 -29.81
CA THR A 79 -9.06 4.02 -30.93
C THR A 79 -10.42 3.36 -31.15
N LEU A 80 -11.49 4.16 -31.11
CA LEU A 80 -12.84 3.72 -31.47
C LEU A 80 -13.27 4.36 -32.79
N TYR A 81 -13.77 3.52 -33.69
CA TYR A 81 -14.32 3.93 -34.98
C TYR A 81 -15.83 3.78 -34.95
N LEU A 82 -16.55 4.87 -35.22
CA LEU A 82 -17.98 4.82 -35.48
C LEU A 82 -18.21 4.94 -36.99
N SER A 83 -18.51 3.85 -37.68
CA SER A 83 -18.72 3.84 -39.13
C SER A 83 -20.19 3.80 -39.49
N ASN A 84 -20.60 4.64 -40.44
CA ASN A 84 -21.95 4.62 -41.00
C ASN A 84 -22.02 3.67 -42.20
N ARG A 85 -22.87 2.65 -42.13
CA ARG A 85 -23.18 1.77 -43.25
C ARG A 85 -24.66 1.89 -43.56
N SER A 86 -24.99 2.68 -44.57
CA SER A 86 -26.25 2.58 -45.34
C SER A 86 -27.49 2.24 -44.48
N GLU A 87 -27.74 3.02 -43.42
CA GLU A 87 -28.84 2.94 -42.42
C GLU A 87 -28.49 2.48 -41.00
N SER A 88 -27.23 2.10 -40.71
CA SER A 88 -26.82 1.79 -39.33
C SER A 88 -25.41 2.27 -38.97
N TRP A 89 -25.17 2.48 -37.68
CA TRP A 89 -23.87 2.83 -37.12
C TRP A 89 -23.23 1.61 -36.47
N ASP A 90 -21.96 1.36 -36.79
CA ASP A 90 -21.16 0.29 -36.18
C ASP A 90 -20.03 0.93 -35.35
N LEU A 91 -19.75 0.40 -34.15
CA LEU A 91 -18.64 0.81 -33.30
C LEU A 91 -17.56 -0.27 -33.32
N SER A 92 -16.32 0.05 -33.70
CA SER A 92 -15.22 -0.92 -33.72
C SER A 92 -13.97 -0.38 -33.04
N SER A 93 -13.14 -1.27 -32.51
CA SER A 93 -11.86 -0.92 -31.90
C SER A 93 -10.69 -1.53 -32.69
N GLU A 94 -9.68 -0.71 -32.98
CA GLU A 94 -8.45 -1.18 -33.61
C GLU A 94 -7.71 -2.22 -32.76
N ALA A 95 -7.83 -2.08 -31.44
CA ALA A 95 -6.99 -2.78 -30.50
C ALA A 95 -7.58 -4.11 -30.02
N SER A 96 -8.87 -4.37 -30.24
CA SER A 96 -9.53 -5.57 -29.70
C SER A 96 -10.16 -6.51 -30.74
N ASN A 97 -10.09 -6.21 -32.05
CA ASN A 97 -10.85 -6.95 -33.08
C ASN A 97 -12.37 -7.06 -32.77
N ILE A 98 -12.88 -6.27 -31.82
CA ILE A 98 -14.29 -6.25 -31.42
C ILE A 98 -14.99 -5.15 -32.22
N SER A 99 -16.13 -5.51 -32.81
CA SER A 99 -17.05 -4.60 -33.49
C SER A 99 -18.48 -4.82 -32.99
N PHE A 100 -19.14 -3.76 -32.55
CA PHE A 100 -20.57 -3.69 -32.29
C PHE A 100 -21.28 -3.19 -33.55
N ARG A 101 -22.33 -3.89 -33.97
CA ARG A 101 -23.12 -3.48 -35.14
C ARG A 101 -24.45 -2.88 -34.72
N ASN A 102 -24.98 -2.01 -35.57
CA ASN A 102 -26.31 -1.40 -35.36
C ASN A 102 -26.44 -0.73 -33.98
N VAL A 103 -25.40 0.01 -33.58
CA VAL A 103 -25.35 0.74 -32.33
C VAL A 103 -26.46 1.79 -32.32
N ALA A 104 -27.46 1.57 -31.47
CA ALA A 104 -28.62 2.45 -31.39
C ALA A 104 -28.31 3.76 -30.66
N ASN A 105 -27.51 3.71 -29.59
CA ASN A 105 -27.09 4.87 -28.81
C ASN A 105 -25.68 4.67 -28.24
N ILE A 106 -24.92 5.75 -28.16
CA ILE A 106 -23.68 5.86 -27.38
C ILE A 106 -23.88 6.99 -26.38
N ASN A 107 -23.95 6.65 -25.10
CA ASN A 107 -23.92 7.66 -24.04
C ASN A 107 -22.47 7.90 -23.65
N ILE A 108 -22.06 9.16 -23.62
CA ILE A 108 -20.78 9.60 -23.09
C ILE A 108 -21.11 10.48 -21.87
N ASN A 109 -20.93 9.93 -20.67
CA ASN A 109 -21.06 10.69 -19.43
C ASN A 109 -19.71 11.32 -19.09
N CYS A 110 -19.68 12.64 -18.93
CA CYS A 110 -18.50 13.40 -18.56
C CYS A 110 -18.78 14.15 -17.25
N LEU A 111 -17.93 13.98 -16.24
CA LEU A 111 -18.02 14.76 -14.99
C LEU A 111 -17.29 16.08 -15.15
N GLN A 112 -18.01 17.19 -15.37
CA GLN A 112 -17.39 18.51 -15.44
C GLN A 112 -16.69 18.86 -14.11
N ILE A 113 -15.36 19.02 -14.16
CA ILE A 113 -14.57 19.49 -13.02
C ILE A 113 -14.45 21.02 -13.14
N HIS A 114 -15.08 21.75 -12.22
CA HIS A 114 -14.88 23.19 -12.09
C HIS A 114 -13.56 23.48 -11.36
N SER A 115 -13.14 24.75 -11.35
CA SER A 115 -12.02 25.16 -10.50
C SER A 115 -12.23 24.70 -9.06
N ASP A 116 -11.25 23.98 -8.53
CA ASP A 116 -11.33 23.35 -7.22
C ASP A 116 -9.97 23.38 -6.54
N GLN A 117 -9.98 23.19 -5.23
CA GLN A 117 -8.78 23.09 -4.42
C GLN A 117 -8.88 21.84 -3.55
N ILE A 118 -7.83 21.02 -3.56
CA ILE A 118 -7.71 19.84 -2.72
C ILE A 118 -6.72 20.14 -1.58
N ASP A 119 -7.21 20.16 -0.34
CA ASP A 119 -6.38 20.26 0.86
C ASP A 119 -5.88 18.87 1.28
N ILE A 120 -4.57 18.69 1.37
CA ILE A 120 -3.90 17.40 1.58
C ILE A 120 -3.05 17.47 2.84
N TRP A 121 -3.22 16.52 3.76
CA TRP A 121 -2.26 16.31 4.85
C TRP A 121 -1.34 15.14 4.53
N PHE A 122 -0.04 15.43 4.42
CA PHE A 122 1.02 14.49 4.09
C PHE A 122 2.00 14.34 5.26
N SER A 123 2.62 13.18 5.43
CA SER A 123 3.60 12.91 6.49
C SER A 123 4.67 11.93 6.02
N TRP A 124 5.59 11.56 6.91
CA TRP A 124 6.72 10.66 6.68
C TRP A 124 7.67 11.15 5.58
N GLU A 125 8.46 10.25 5.01
CA GLU A 125 9.45 10.60 3.98
C GLU A 125 8.78 10.86 2.62
N GLY A 126 9.45 11.64 1.77
CA GLY A 126 9.03 11.83 0.37
C GLY A 126 8.25 13.09 0.04
N MET A 127 8.15 14.05 0.97
CA MET A 127 7.43 15.30 0.74
C MET A 127 7.90 16.05 -0.51
N GLU A 128 9.21 16.13 -0.77
CA GLU A 128 9.74 16.79 -1.98
C GLU A 128 9.27 16.11 -3.26
N THR A 129 9.35 14.78 -3.32
CA THR A 129 8.87 13.98 -4.46
C THR A 129 7.36 14.08 -4.62
N PHE A 130 6.61 14.07 -3.51
CA PHE A 130 5.17 14.25 -3.54
C PHE A 130 4.75 15.63 -4.08
N LEU A 131 5.49 16.70 -3.73
CA LEU A 131 5.27 18.04 -4.30
C LEU A 131 5.57 18.09 -5.81
N LYS A 132 6.57 17.34 -6.29
CA LYS A 132 6.84 17.21 -7.74
C LYS A 132 5.68 16.52 -8.45
N ILE A 133 5.16 15.43 -7.89
CA ILE A 133 3.97 14.72 -8.38
C ILE A 133 2.75 15.64 -8.38
N ALA A 134 2.53 16.40 -7.29
CA ALA A 134 1.45 17.37 -7.19
C ALA A 134 1.54 18.47 -8.27
N ASN A 135 2.76 18.96 -8.55
CA ASN A 135 2.99 19.92 -9.63
C ASN A 135 2.76 19.30 -11.03
N SER A 136 3.16 18.05 -11.24
CA SER A 136 2.87 17.32 -12.48
C SER A 136 1.37 17.13 -12.69
N PHE A 137 0.62 16.82 -11.62
CA PHE A 137 -0.84 16.79 -11.65
C PHE A 137 -1.44 18.15 -12.02
N HIS A 138 -1.00 19.23 -11.37
CA HIS A 138 -1.51 20.58 -11.66
C HIS A 138 -1.25 21.04 -13.11
N LYS A 139 -0.12 20.64 -13.71
CA LYS A 139 0.15 20.90 -15.13
C LYS A 139 -0.82 20.18 -16.06
N LEU A 140 -1.30 19.00 -15.67
CA LEU A 140 -2.29 18.23 -16.43
C LEU A 140 -3.72 18.76 -16.20
N TYR A 141 -4.01 19.28 -15.00
CA TYR A 141 -5.32 19.79 -14.59
C TYR A 141 -5.20 21.18 -13.95
N PRO A 142 -4.98 22.25 -14.73
CA PRO A 142 -4.73 23.60 -14.21
C PRO A 142 -5.88 24.17 -13.37
N GLU A 143 -7.11 23.68 -13.57
CA GLU A 143 -8.29 24.03 -12.80
C GLU A 143 -8.30 23.46 -11.38
N ILE A 144 -7.50 22.42 -11.11
CA ILE A 144 -7.40 21.81 -9.78
C ILE A 144 -6.10 22.27 -9.11
N SER A 145 -6.24 22.97 -7.99
CA SER A 145 -5.13 23.38 -7.15
C SER A 145 -4.92 22.40 -5.99
N LEU A 146 -3.68 22.12 -5.63
CA LEU A 146 -3.33 21.22 -4.53
C LEU A 146 -2.65 22.02 -3.40
N ARG A 147 -3.23 21.99 -2.20
CA ARG A 147 -2.61 22.56 -1.00
C ARG A 147 -2.11 21.45 -0.10
N VAL A 148 -0.81 21.18 -0.17
CA VAL A 148 -0.17 20.11 0.61
C VAL A 148 0.42 20.65 1.89
N HIS A 149 0.00 20.09 3.02
CA HIS A 149 0.54 20.38 4.34
C HIS A 149 1.35 19.20 4.87
N TYR A 150 2.61 19.45 5.25
CA TYR A 150 3.38 18.48 6.00
C TYR A 150 2.93 18.45 7.46
N VAL A 151 2.50 17.28 7.94
CA VAL A 151 1.97 17.06 9.28
C VAL A 151 2.63 15.83 9.89
N PRO A 152 3.74 15.97 10.62
CA PRO A 152 4.46 14.81 11.19
C PRO A 152 3.59 13.94 12.10
N LYS A 153 2.70 14.57 12.88
CA LYS A 153 1.83 13.94 13.86
C LYS A 153 0.37 14.00 13.41
N ILE A 154 0.06 13.31 12.31
CA ILE A 154 -1.28 13.36 11.68
C ILE A 154 -2.39 13.04 12.67
N ILE A 155 -2.27 11.96 13.44
CA ILE A 155 -3.33 11.52 14.36
C ILE A 155 -3.57 12.57 15.45
N GLU A 156 -2.51 13.05 16.12
CA GLU A 156 -2.62 14.09 17.16
C GLU A 156 -3.23 15.38 16.61
N LYS A 157 -2.82 15.82 15.41
CA LYS A 157 -3.39 17.00 14.75
C LYS A 157 -4.85 16.78 14.38
N MET A 158 -5.19 15.61 13.82
CA MET A 158 -6.56 15.25 13.44
C MET A 158 -7.48 15.29 14.65
N LEU A 159 -7.09 14.66 15.77
CA LEU A 159 -7.83 14.70 17.03
C LEU A 159 -8.01 16.13 17.55
N THR A 160 -6.97 16.96 17.49
CA THR A 160 -7.01 18.34 17.96
C THR A 160 -7.98 19.18 17.14
N VAL A 161 -7.88 19.13 15.80
CA VAL A 161 -8.75 19.91 14.90
C VAL A 161 -10.20 19.40 14.98
N TYR A 162 -10.40 18.08 15.00
CA TYR A 162 -11.73 17.47 15.13
C TYR A 162 -12.42 17.88 16.43
N LYS A 163 -11.73 17.81 17.58
CA LYS A 163 -12.29 18.23 18.87
C LYS A 163 -12.59 19.74 18.94
N ALA A 164 -11.85 20.54 18.19
CA ALA A 164 -12.10 21.98 18.07
C ALA A 164 -13.25 22.32 17.10
N GLY A 165 -13.82 21.34 16.39
CA GLY A 165 -14.79 21.57 15.33
C GLY A 165 -14.22 22.31 14.13
N GLY A 166 -12.90 22.21 13.91
CA GLY A 166 -12.21 22.87 12.82
C GLY A 166 -12.33 22.11 11.49
N ASP A 167 -11.99 22.80 10.40
CA ASP A 167 -12.02 22.23 9.06
C ASP A 167 -10.94 21.15 8.87
N LEU A 168 -11.38 19.96 8.46
CA LEU A 168 -10.51 18.84 8.10
C LEU A 168 -10.05 18.95 6.63
N PRO A 169 -8.88 18.39 6.27
CA PRO A 169 -8.43 18.34 4.88
C PRO A 169 -9.38 17.48 4.04
N ASP A 170 -9.21 17.50 2.72
CA ASP A 170 -9.99 16.64 1.83
C ASP A 170 -9.47 15.20 1.86
N ILE A 171 -8.15 15.03 1.84
CA ILE A 171 -7.49 13.74 1.96
C ILE A 171 -6.31 13.79 2.94
N VAL A 172 -6.06 12.66 3.58
CA VAL A 172 -4.98 12.50 4.55
C VAL A 172 -4.22 11.21 4.29
N LEU A 173 -2.88 11.30 4.28
CA LEU A 173 -2.04 10.13 4.21
C LEU A 173 -2.10 9.38 5.54
N VAL A 174 -2.50 8.12 5.51
CA VAL A 174 -2.66 7.25 6.67
C VAL A 174 -1.84 5.99 6.52
N LYS A 175 -1.46 5.38 7.64
CA LYS A 175 -0.97 3.99 7.65
C LYS A 175 -2.13 3.03 7.85
N ASN A 176 -2.03 1.84 7.27
CA ASN A 176 -3.02 0.78 7.47
C ASN A 176 -3.30 0.51 8.95
N ASP A 177 -2.27 0.32 9.76
CA ASP A 177 -2.38 0.02 11.19
C ASP A 177 -3.00 1.15 12.05
N SER A 178 -3.10 2.35 11.50
CA SER A 178 -3.70 3.52 12.16
C SER A 178 -5.06 3.93 11.60
N LEU A 179 -5.51 3.32 10.50
CA LEU A 179 -6.76 3.69 9.83
C LEU A 179 -7.97 3.52 10.76
N GLY A 180 -7.97 2.48 11.61
CA GLY A 180 -9.02 2.22 12.59
C GLY A 180 -9.28 3.39 13.55
N VAL A 181 -8.27 4.22 13.85
CA VAL A 181 -8.43 5.43 14.67
C VAL A 181 -9.33 6.45 13.97
N PHE A 182 -9.06 6.72 12.69
CA PHE A 182 -9.87 7.64 11.89
C PHE A 182 -11.29 7.11 11.66
N PHE A 183 -11.41 5.79 11.48
CA PHE A 183 -12.70 5.12 11.37
C PHE A 183 -13.53 5.27 12.65
N ASN A 184 -12.96 5.02 13.82
CA ASN A 184 -13.64 5.20 15.11
C ASN A 184 -14.03 6.66 15.39
N MET A 185 -13.24 7.62 14.91
CA MET A 185 -13.59 9.04 14.97
C MET A 185 -14.77 9.40 14.06
N GLY A 186 -15.14 8.53 13.11
CA GLY A 186 -16.21 8.78 12.13
C GLY A 186 -15.87 9.87 11.11
N VAL A 187 -14.57 10.13 10.88
CA VAL A 187 -14.09 11.22 10.01
C VAL A 187 -13.74 10.78 8.60
N VAL A 188 -13.65 9.48 8.33
CA VAL A 188 -13.38 8.93 6.99
C VAL A 188 -14.64 8.41 6.33
N GLU A 189 -14.72 8.51 5.01
CA GLU A 189 -15.78 7.89 4.21
C GLU A 189 -15.27 6.73 3.35
N PRO A 190 -16.15 5.77 2.97
CA PRO A 190 -15.76 4.67 2.11
C PRO A 190 -15.31 5.15 0.72
N VAL A 191 -14.27 4.53 0.18
CA VAL A 191 -13.74 4.73 -1.18
C VAL A 191 -13.94 3.49 -2.06
N SER A 192 -14.79 2.54 -1.65
CA SER A 192 -15.00 1.25 -2.33
C SER A 192 -15.43 1.39 -3.80
N GLN A 193 -16.22 2.43 -4.11
CA GLN A 193 -16.61 2.71 -5.49
C GLN A 193 -15.38 3.00 -6.37
N LEU A 194 -14.47 3.88 -5.92
CA LEU A 194 -13.21 4.14 -6.60
C LEU A 194 -12.35 2.88 -6.68
N MET A 195 -12.26 2.12 -5.59
CA MET A 195 -11.46 0.90 -5.53
C MET A 195 -11.94 -0.20 -6.48
N ASN A 196 -13.22 -0.24 -6.86
CA ASN A 196 -13.71 -1.20 -7.87
C ASN A 196 -12.99 -1.05 -9.22
N TYR A 197 -12.54 0.16 -9.55
CA TYR A 197 -11.81 0.46 -10.77
C TYR A 197 -10.30 0.30 -10.60
N LEU A 198 -9.77 0.64 -9.41
CA LEU A 198 -8.33 0.61 -9.16
C LEU A 198 -7.80 -0.78 -8.80
N LYS A 199 -8.62 -1.66 -8.22
CA LYS A 199 -8.17 -2.94 -7.65
C LYS A 199 -7.43 -3.84 -8.63
N ALA A 200 -7.76 -3.77 -9.93
CA ALA A 200 -7.10 -4.56 -10.96
C ALA A 200 -5.61 -4.18 -11.15
N ARG A 201 -5.22 -2.95 -10.79
CA ARG A 201 -3.85 -2.44 -10.87
C ARG A 201 -3.02 -2.78 -9.63
N LEU A 202 -3.68 -3.02 -8.50
CA LEU A 202 -3.03 -3.15 -7.20
C LEU A 202 -2.61 -4.60 -6.93
N ASN A 203 -1.55 -4.78 -6.15
CA ASN A 203 -1.17 -6.09 -5.63
C ASN A 203 -2.17 -6.56 -4.56
N SER A 204 -2.27 -7.87 -4.35
CA SER A 204 -3.27 -8.46 -3.43
C SER A 204 -3.15 -7.93 -2.00
N SER A 205 -1.93 -7.84 -1.45
CA SER A 205 -1.72 -7.35 -0.09
C SER A 205 -2.12 -5.87 0.10
N ALA A 206 -2.06 -5.06 -0.96
CA ALA A 206 -2.56 -3.68 -0.94
C ALA A 206 -4.09 -3.61 -0.82
N LEU A 207 -4.81 -4.62 -1.34
CA LEU A 207 -6.27 -4.71 -1.23
C LEU A 207 -6.74 -5.08 0.18
N GLU A 208 -5.88 -5.75 0.95
CA GLU A 208 -6.17 -6.10 2.35
C GLU A 208 -5.86 -4.94 3.31
N ALA A 209 -4.91 -4.07 2.95
CA ALA A 209 -4.34 -3.10 3.87
C ALA A 209 -5.32 -2.04 4.40
N PHE A 210 -6.33 -1.63 3.61
CA PHE A 210 -7.22 -0.52 3.97
C PHE A 210 -8.70 -0.90 3.99
N GLN A 211 -9.00 -2.17 4.29
CA GLN A 211 -10.36 -2.67 4.43
C GLN A 211 -10.78 -2.75 5.90
N ILE A 212 -11.95 -2.17 6.21
CA ILE A 212 -12.62 -2.33 7.49
C ILE A 212 -14.03 -2.85 7.20
N HIS A 213 -14.35 -4.02 7.77
CA HIS A 213 -15.65 -4.68 7.60
C HIS A 213 -16.09 -4.88 6.12
N GLY A 214 -15.14 -5.16 5.23
CA GLY A 214 -15.39 -5.41 3.80
C GLY A 214 -15.43 -4.16 2.90
N GLU A 215 -15.34 -2.96 3.47
CA GLU A 215 -15.32 -1.69 2.74
C GLU A 215 -13.92 -1.07 2.77
N PHE A 216 -13.51 -0.41 1.68
CA PHE A 216 -12.25 0.31 1.60
C PHE A 216 -12.38 1.72 2.16
N TYR A 217 -11.44 2.15 3.00
CA TYR A 217 -11.42 3.50 3.59
C TYR A 217 -10.19 4.34 3.21
N ALA A 218 -9.28 3.79 2.40
CA ALA A 218 -8.19 4.54 1.79
C ALA A 218 -7.74 3.91 0.48
N VAL A 219 -7.17 4.75 -0.41
CA VAL A 219 -6.54 4.31 -1.64
C VAL A 219 -5.05 4.03 -1.37
N PRO A 220 -4.55 2.78 -1.58
CA PRO A 220 -3.14 2.45 -1.35
C PRO A 220 -2.19 3.27 -2.23
N PHE A 221 -1.09 3.76 -1.65
CA PHE A 221 -0.10 4.58 -2.36
C PHE A 221 1.29 3.91 -2.45
N TYR A 222 1.88 3.56 -1.31
CA TYR A 222 3.13 2.81 -1.24
C TYR A 222 3.19 1.98 0.03
N PHE A 223 4.19 1.11 0.16
CA PHE A 223 4.46 0.45 1.43
C PHE A 223 5.96 0.28 1.68
N ASP A 224 6.27 0.02 2.95
CA ASP A 224 7.56 -0.43 3.43
C ASP A 224 7.42 -1.85 3.98
N THR A 225 8.52 -2.60 4.06
CA THR A 225 8.55 -3.90 4.74
C THR A 225 9.67 -3.94 5.76
N GLN A 226 9.68 -4.99 6.57
CA GLN A 226 10.74 -5.23 7.54
C GLN A 226 11.82 -6.13 6.94
N VAL A 227 13.08 -5.87 7.27
CA VAL A 227 14.27 -6.60 6.83
C VAL A 227 15.29 -6.71 7.98
N VAL A 228 16.32 -7.53 7.79
CA VAL A 228 17.48 -7.55 8.69
C VAL A 228 18.65 -6.88 7.99
N PHE A 229 19.11 -5.75 8.52
CA PHE A 229 20.34 -5.12 8.09
C PHE A 229 21.53 -5.81 8.77
N TYR A 230 22.66 -5.88 8.08
CA TYR A 230 23.92 -6.32 8.69
C TYR A 230 25.08 -5.40 8.30
N ASN A 231 26.11 -5.34 9.15
CA ASN A 231 27.34 -4.60 8.90
C ASN A 231 28.44 -5.55 8.38
N PRO A 232 28.81 -5.49 7.09
CA PRO A 232 29.80 -6.41 6.50
C PRO A 232 31.15 -6.39 7.21
N ALA A 233 31.64 -5.22 7.60
CA ALA A 233 32.94 -5.06 8.27
C ALA A 233 32.96 -5.70 9.66
N LEU A 234 31.83 -5.69 10.38
CA LEU A 234 31.73 -6.39 11.66
C LEU A 234 31.70 -7.91 11.50
N LEU A 235 31.02 -8.41 10.47
CA LEU A 235 31.02 -9.85 10.17
C LEU A 235 32.44 -10.31 9.82
N GLU A 236 33.17 -9.57 8.98
CA GLU A 236 34.58 -9.85 8.68
C GLU A 236 35.45 -9.85 9.95
N LYS A 237 35.29 -8.85 10.82
CA LYS A 237 36.00 -8.78 12.12
C LYS A 237 35.69 -9.98 13.03
N GLY A 238 34.48 -10.52 12.93
CA GLY A 238 34.05 -11.73 13.63
C GLY A 238 34.49 -13.04 12.97
N ASN A 239 35.18 -13.00 11.82
CA ASN A 239 35.44 -14.15 10.95
C ASN A 239 34.16 -14.89 10.52
N ILE A 240 33.09 -14.13 10.29
CA ILE A 240 31.79 -14.63 9.82
C ILE A 240 31.70 -14.36 8.33
N ASP A 241 31.38 -15.40 7.55
CA ASP A 241 31.15 -15.26 6.12
C ASP A 241 29.97 -14.32 5.85
N LEU A 242 30.06 -13.56 4.75
CA LEU A 242 28.94 -12.71 4.37
C LEU A 242 27.70 -13.57 4.07
N PRO A 243 26.51 -13.16 4.56
CA PRO A 243 25.30 -13.95 4.39
C PRO A 243 25.02 -14.26 2.92
N SER A 244 24.90 -15.55 2.61
CA SER A 244 24.55 -16.04 1.28
C SER A 244 23.41 -17.07 1.39
N GLY A 245 22.50 -17.07 0.42
CA GLY A 245 21.33 -17.96 0.43
C GLY A 245 20.30 -17.63 1.52
N GLU A 246 19.69 -18.67 2.10
CA GLU A 246 18.71 -18.54 3.18
C GLU A 246 19.39 -18.56 4.55
N TYR A 247 19.49 -17.39 5.18
CA TYR A 247 19.89 -17.25 6.59
C TYR A 247 18.70 -17.50 7.50
N THR A 248 18.81 -18.43 8.46
CA THR A 248 17.74 -18.64 9.46
C THR A 248 17.88 -17.69 10.64
N PHE A 249 16.83 -17.63 11.45
CA PHE A 249 16.80 -16.79 12.63
C PHE A 249 17.86 -17.23 13.64
N GLU A 250 18.03 -18.53 13.80
CA GLU A 250 19.05 -19.12 14.66
C GLU A 250 20.47 -18.89 14.13
N ASP A 251 20.68 -18.83 12.81
CA ASP A 251 21.99 -18.46 12.23
C ASP A 251 22.35 -17.02 12.60
N ILE A 252 21.39 -16.09 12.49
CA ILE A 252 21.57 -14.70 12.93
C ILE A 252 21.89 -14.63 14.43
N LEU A 253 21.20 -15.41 15.27
CA LEU A 253 21.47 -15.44 16.72
C LEU A 253 22.87 -15.97 17.04
N ALA A 254 23.33 -17.01 16.32
CA ALA A 254 24.67 -17.57 16.51
C ALA A 254 25.76 -16.55 16.11
N ASP A 255 25.63 -15.93 14.95
CA ASP A 255 26.57 -14.93 14.46
C ASP A 255 26.57 -13.69 15.36
N ALA A 256 25.40 -13.24 15.81
CA ALA A 256 25.28 -12.14 16.77
C ALA A 256 25.96 -12.47 18.11
N ALA A 257 25.88 -13.72 18.59
CA ALA A 257 26.57 -14.12 19.81
C ALA A 257 28.10 -14.04 19.67
N ILE A 258 28.65 -14.37 18.49
CA ILE A 258 30.08 -14.18 18.17
C ILE A 258 30.44 -12.70 18.18
N LEU A 259 29.63 -11.86 17.51
CA LEU A 259 29.87 -10.42 17.43
C LEU A 259 29.81 -9.72 18.80
N ASN A 260 28.98 -10.19 19.73
CA ASN A 260 28.92 -9.68 21.11
C ASN A 260 30.24 -9.88 21.90
N GLN A 261 31.14 -10.74 21.45
CA GLN A 261 32.47 -10.91 22.07
C GLN A 261 33.45 -9.82 21.66
N LEU A 262 33.13 -9.02 20.64
CA LEU A 262 33.95 -7.91 20.18
C LEU A 262 33.70 -6.67 21.05
N ASP A 263 34.78 -6.01 21.47
CA ASP A 263 34.69 -4.83 22.33
C ASP A 263 33.89 -3.70 21.66
N GLY A 264 32.92 -3.16 22.41
CA GLY A 264 32.04 -2.07 21.97
C GLY A 264 31.00 -2.43 20.90
N ILE A 265 30.81 -3.72 20.57
CA ILE A 265 29.89 -4.18 19.53
C ILE A 265 28.65 -4.85 20.13
N TYR A 266 27.50 -4.58 19.52
CA TYR A 266 26.24 -5.26 19.77
C TYR A 266 25.91 -6.16 18.58
N GLY A 267 25.93 -7.47 18.79
CA GLY A 267 25.73 -8.45 17.72
C GLY A 267 24.35 -8.38 17.08
N LEU A 268 23.29 -8.20 17.88
CA LEU A 268 21.92 -8.05 17.39
C LEU A 268 21.21 -6.91 18.13
N SER A 269 20.44 -6.12 17.38
CA SER A 269 19.54 -5.12 17.96
C SER A 269 18.19 -5.08 17.24
N PHE A 270 17.13 -5.14 18.05
CA PHE A 270 15.76 -4.75 17.69
C PHE A 270 15.01 -4.35 18.97
N ASN A 271 13.83 -3.73 18.85
CA ASN A 271 13.05 -3.34 20.02
C ASN A 271 11.95 -4.38 20.32
N PRO A 272 12.16 -5.39 21.18
CA PRO A 272 11.16 -6.42 21.45
C PRO A 272 9.89 -5.85 22.12
N TYR A 273 9.96 -4.65 22.71
CA TYR A 273 8.83 -3.98 23.37
C TYR A 273 7.86 -3.29 22.41
N SER A 274 8.13 -3.32 21.10
CA SER A 274 7.33 -2.60 20.11
C SER A 274 6.22 -3.47 19.52
N GLY A 275 5.01 -2.91 19.46
CA GLY A 275 3.88 -3.48 18.72
C GLY A 275 4.09 -3.58 17.21
N TYR A 276 5.19 -3.04 16.67
CA TYR A 276 5.59 -3.19 15.27
C TYR A 276 6.40 -4.48 15.01
N TRP A 277 7.23 -4.92 15.95
CA TRP A 277 8.12 -6.08 15.77
C TRP A 277 7.49 -7.39 16.24
N PHE A 278 6.71 -7.31 17.31
CA PHE A 278 6.07 -8.46 17.94
C PHE A 278 5.14 -9.30 17.02
N PRO A 279 4.34 -8.70 16.11
CA PRO A 279 3.50 -9.46 15.18
C PRO A 279 4.25 -10.50 14.36
N ALA A 280 5.48 -10.22 13.93
CA ALA A 280 6.27 -11.14 13.11
C ALA A 280 6.53 -12.48 13.81
N PHE A 281 6.77 -12.42 15.13
CA PHE A 281 6.96 -13.59 15.97
C PHE A 281 5.64 -14.32 16.25
N HIS A 282 4.55 -13.58 16.47
CA HIS A 282 3.21 -14.15 16.60
C HIS A 282 2.86 -15.07 15.42
N TYR A 283 3.08 -14.59 14.19
CA TYR A 283 2.83 -15.38 12.99
C TYR A 283 3.76 -16.60 12.90
N ALA A 284 5.05 -16.42 13.20
CA ALA A 284 6.04 -17.50 13.15
C ALA A 284 5.80 -18.59 14.19
N TYR A 285 5.18 -18.27 15.34
CA TYR A 285 4.89 -19.20 16.44
C TYR A 285 3.43 -19.65 16.51
N GLY A 286 2.65 -19.43 15.46
CA GLY A 286 1.41 -20.18 15.22
C GLY A 286 0.14 -19.37 15.08
N LYS A 287 0.19 -18.03 15.17
CA LYS A 287 -0.98 -17.22 14.78
C LYS A 287 -1.11 -17.16 13.28
N GLU A 288 -2.32 -17.34 12.76
CA GLU A 288 -2.61 -17.07 11.35
C GLU A 288 -3.05 -15.62 11.16
N ASN A 289 -3.84 -15.09 12.10
CA ASN A 289 -4.33 -13.72 12.13
C ASN A 289 -4.10 -13.08 13.51
N LEU A 290 -4.04 -11.75 13.55
CA LEU A 290 -3.96 -11.01 14.82
C LEU A 290 -5.35 -10.66 15.36
N ILE A 291 -6.35 -10.66 14.47
CA ILE A 291 -7.77 -10.48 14.75
C ILE A 291 -8.49 -11.66 14.08
N GLU A 292 -9.23 -12.43 14.86
CA GLU A 292 -9.96 -13.63 14.44
C GLU A 292 -11.44 -13.43 14.75
N ASP A 293 -12.30 -13.43 13.72
CA ASP A 293 -13.75 -13.24 13.85
C ASP A 293 -14.15 -12.03 14.71
N GLY A 294 -13.45 -10.90 14.51
CA GLY A 294 -13.68 -9.66 15.27
C GLY A 294 -13.21 -9.72 16.72
N LYS A 295 -12.27 -10.62 17.06
CA LYS A 295 -11.70 -10.75 18.40
C LYS A 295 -10.18 -10.78 18.35
N VAL A 296 -9.57 -10.28 19.43
CA VAL A 296 -8.14 -10.41 19.67
C VAL A 296 -7.93 -11.48 20.74
N ILE A 297 -7.05 -12.45 20.46
CA ILE A 297 -6.69 -13.53 21.39
C ILE A 297 -5.21 -13.36 21.75
N LEU A 298 -4.90 -13.25 23.04
CA LEU A 298 -3.56 -13.07 23.61
C LEU A 298 -3.24 -14.05 24.75
N ASP A 299 -4.26 -14.74 25.29
CA ASP A 299 -4.04 -15.88 26.20
C ASP A 299 -4.05 -17.20 25.43
N ASP A 300 -3.03 -17.40 24.59
CA ASP A 300 -2.86 -18.62 23.81
C ASP A 300 -1.40 -19.10 23.78
N LYS A 301 -1.20 -20.29 23.19
CA LYS A 301 0.12 -20.92 23.10
C LYS A 301 1.10 -20.13 22.23
N ALA A 302 0.65 -19.52 21.13
CA ALA A 302 1.51 -18.78 20.21
C ALA A 302 2.07 -17.50 20.87
N THR A 303 1.22 -16.81 21.63
CA THR A 303 1.57 -15.60 22.39
C THR A 303 2.54 -15.95 23.51
N ARG A 304 2.25 -17.01 24.27
CA ARG A 304 3.15 -17.50 25.32
C ARG A 304 4.52 -17.90 24.77
N LYS A 305 4.55 -18.64 23.67
CA LYS A 305 5.79 -19.05 23.00
C LYS A 305 6.58 -17.83 22.47
N THR A 306 5.89 -16.85 21.88
CA THR A 306 6.52 -15.62 21.42
C THR A 306 7.18 -14.86 22.56
N LEU A 307 6.48 -14.68 23.67
CA LEU A 307 7.03 -14.03 24.85
C LEU A 307 8.25 -14.77 25.38
N THR A 308 8.19 -16.09 25.54
CA THR A 308 9.32 -16.90 26.00
C THR A 308 10.52 -16.78 25.08
N VAL A 309 10.34 -16.85 23.75
CA VAL A 309 11.46 -16.70 22.80
C VAL A 309 12.08 -15.31 22.89
N LEU A 310 11.29 -14.26 23.02
CA LEU A 310 11.81 -12.90 23.18
C LEU A 310 12.55 -12.72 24.52
N ASP A 311 12.12 -13.40 25.58
CA ASP A 311 12.80 -13.42 26.88
C ASP A 311 14.11 -14.19 26.79
N ASP A 312 14.12 -15.35 26.13
CA ASP A 312 15.31 -16.16 25.91
C ASP A 312 16.38 -15.35 25.18
N ILE A 313 16.02 -14.66 24.09
CA ILE A 313 16.98 -13.88 23.29
C ILE A 313 17.54 -12.69 24.06
N LEU A 314 16.70 -12.04 24.87
CA LEU A 314 17.05 -10.81 25.57
C LEU A 314 17.80 -11.07 26.88
N ASN A 315 17.33 -12.01 27.68
CA ASN A 315 17.73 -12.20 29.08
C ASN A 315 18.54 -13.48 29.30
N GLU A 316 18.12 -14.62 28.73
CA GLU A 316 18.82 -15.91 28.93
C GLU A 316 20.09 -16.02 28.06
N MET A 317 19.96 -15.78 26.76
CA MET A 317 21.05 -15.77 25.80
C MET A 317 21.82 -14.45 25.83
N GLY A 318 21.15 -13.34 26.17
CA GLY A 318 21.74 -11.99 26.17
C GLY A 318 22.25 -11.53 24.79
N VAL A 319 21.74 -12.09 23.70
CA VAL A 319 22.26 -11.86 22.35
C VAL A 319 21.75 -10.55 21.74
N CYS A 320 20.51 -10.17 22.06
CA CYS A 320 19.91 -8.93 21.59
C CYS A 320 20.09 -7.79 22.58
N LYS A 321 20.60 -6.65 22.12
CA LYS A 321 20.57 -5.39 22.87
C LYS A 321 19.43 -4.50 22.37
N PRO A 322 18.39 -4.23 23.18
CA PRO A 322 17.28 -3.41 22.74
C PRO A 322 17.64 -1.92 22.82
N PHE A 323 17.42 -1.22 21.71
CA PHE A 323 17.56 0.23 21.62
C PHE A 323 16.29 0.87 21.08
N GLU A 324 16.04 2.11 21.49
CA GLU A 324 15.04 2.95 20.85
C GLU A 324 15.44 3.29 19.41
N LYS A 325 14.44 3.58 18.57
CA LYS A 325 14.59 3.75 17.11
C LYS A 325 15.81 4.60 16.71
N ASN A 326 15.93 5.80 17.26
CA ASN A 326 16.99 6.74 16.88
C ASN A 326 18.37 6.32 17.38
N ALA A 327 18.45 5.70 18.57
CA ALA A 327 19.70 5.16 19.09
C ALA A 327 20.18 4.00 18.24
N MET A 328 19.28 3.11 17.83
CA MET A 328 19.58 1.98 16.95
C MET A 328 20.12 2.43 15.59
N ILE A 329 19.47 3.40 14.94
CA ILE A 329 19.94 4.01 13.68
C ILE A 329 21.34 4.60 13.86
N THR A 330 21.57 5.35 14.94
CA THR A 330 22.85 6.01 15.21
C THR A 330 23.96 4.99 15.41
N LEU A 331 23.75 4.00 16.28
CA LEU A 331 24.73 2.96 16.57
C LEU A 331 25.05 2.06 15.37
N PHE A 332 24.07 1.79 14.50
CA PHE A 332 24.31 1.06 13.26
C PHE A 332 25.20 1.88 12.31
N LYS A 333 24.92 3.18 12.14
CA LYS A 333 25.77 4.09 11.35
C LYS A 333 27.18 4.23 11.90
N GLU A 334 27.35 4.15 13.22
CA GLU A 334 28.64 4.16 13.90
C GLU A 334 29.41 2.82 13.79
N GLY A 335 28.83 1.79 13.15
CA GLY A 335 29.45 0.48 13.03
C GLY A 335 29.50 -0.29 14.34
N LYS A 336 28.53 -0.08 15.24
CA LYS A 336 28.43 -0.76 16.55
C LYS A 336 27.38 -1.85 16.60
N ILE A 337 26.57 -2.04 15.56
CA ILE A 337 25.54 -3.06 15.51
C ILE A 337 25.83 -4.02 14.35
N GLY A 338 25.98 -5.32 14.67
CA GLY A 338 26.21 -6.40 13.72
C GLY A 338 25.00 -6.66 12.84
N PHE A 339 23.89 -7.03 13.46
CA PHE A 339 22.59 -7.26 12.83
C PHE A 339 21.53 -6.34 13.44
N MET A 340 20.67 -5.77 12.60
CA MET A 340 19.62 -4.84 13.01
C MET A 340 18.30 -5.18 12.30
N PHE A 341 17.28 -5.62 13.05
CA PHE A 341 15.94 -5.78 12.47
C PHE A 341 15.31 -4.40 12.35
N PHE A 342 15.04 -3.97 11.13
CA PHE A 342 14.54 -2.63 10.86
C PHE A 342 13.66 -2.56 9.60
N GLY A 343 13.04 -1.42 9.36
CA GLY A 343 12.17 -1.21 8.19
C GLY A 343 12.95 -0.66 7.00
N THR A 344 12.51 -0.98 5.79
CA THR A 344 13.13 -0.53 4.54
C THR A 344 13.10 0.98 4.35
N PHE A 345 12.23 1.70 5.08
CA PHE A 345 12.15 3.16 5.05
C PHE A 345 13.48 3.86 5.41
N ILE A 346 14.42 3.18 6.06
CA ILE A 346 15.74 3.75 6.41
C ILE A 346 16.76 3.70 5.28
N ILE A 347 16.55 2.88 4.25
CA ILE A 347 17.54 2.64 3.18
C ILE A 347 18.07 3.95 2.57
N PRO A 348 17.23 4.93 2.18
CA PRO A 348 17.73 6.18 1.61
C PRO A 348 18.64 6.98 2.56
N ASP A 349 18.36 6.91 3.86
CA ASP A 349 19.17 7.59 4.88
C ASP A 349 20.53 6.89 5.08
N PHE A 350 20.58 5.57 5.01
CA PHE A 350 21.82 4.81 5.03
C PHE A 350 22.67 5.06 3.78
N GLU A 351 22.07 4.99 2.60
CA GLU A 351 22.75 5.30 1.32
C GLU A 351 23.31 6.73 1.33
N LYS A 352 22.52 7.71 1.78
CA LYS A 352 22.95 9.11 1.88
C LYS A 352 24.09 9.31 2.88
N SER A 353 24.12 8.53 3.96
CA SER A 353 25.19 8.61 4.95
C SER A 353 26.51 7.98 4.49
N GLY A 354 26.48 7.17 3.41
CA GLY A 354 27.66 6.53 2.84
C GLY A 354 28.19 5.35 3.66
N ILE A 355 27.42 4.85 4.63
CA ILE A 355 27.79 3.63 5.36
C ILE A 355 27.65 2.41 4.44
N GLU A 356 28.52 1.42 4.63
CA GLU A 356 28.33 0.11 4.02
C GLU A 356 27.37 -0.74 4.86
N PHE A 357 26.40 -1.36 4.20
CA PHE A 357 25.44 -2.25 4.83
C PHE A 357 24.99 -3.32 3.85
N GLY A 358 24.61 -4.48 4.38
CA GLY A 358 23.87 -5.50 3.65
C GLY A 358 22.46 -5.67 4.20
N VAL A 359 21.61 -6.35 3.42
CA VAL A 359 20.22 -6.61 3.78
C VAL A 359 19.89 -8.08 3.55
N LEU A 360 19.23 -8.68 4.52
CA LEU A 360 18.62 -10.00 4.46
C LEU A 360 17.10 -9.87 4.53
N PRO A 361 16.35 -10.72 3.80
CA PRO A 361 14.92 -10.84 4.03
C PRO A 361 14.66 -11.38 5.44
N TYR A 362 13.44 -11.19 5.94
CA TYR A 362 13.06 -11.76 7.23
C TYR A 362 13.26 -13.27 7.26
N PRO A 363 13.95 -13.79 8.30
CA PRO A 363 14.47 -15.14 8.29
C PRO A 363 13.40 -16.19 8.61
N ARG A 364 13.69 -17.43 8.22
CA ARG A 364 12.94 -18.60 8.68
C ARG A 364 13.34 -18.96 10.10
N VAL A 365 12.38 -19.37 10.93
CA VAL A 365 12.59 -19.96 12.25
C VAL A 365 12.70 -21.48 12.07
N LYS A 366 13.80 -22.09 12.49
CA LYS A 366 14.04 -23.54 12.31
C LYS A 366 13.00 -24.38 13.08
N GLU A 367 12.68 -23.98 14.30
CA GLU A 367 11.74 -24.71 15.18
C GLU A 367 10.36 -24.91 14.53
N THR A 368 9.79 -23.85 13.97
CA THR A 368 8.42 -23.86 13.42
C THR A 368 8.38 -24.07 11.92
N ASN A 369 9.53 -24.01 11.25
CA ASN A 369 9.66 -23.97 9.80
C ASN A 369 8.84 -22.84 9.13
N ARG A 370 8.51 -21.79 9.88
CA ARG A 370 7.79 -20.60 9.39
C ARG A 370 8.76 -19.43 9.28
N TYR A 371 8.50 -18.51 8.36
CA TYR A 371 9.19 -17.22 8.35
C TYR A 371 8.73 -16.37 9.53
N LEU A 372 9.63 -15.57 10.10
CA LEU A 372 9.18 -14.33 10.74
C LEU A 372 8.42 -13.56 9.67
N THR A 373 7.15 -13.27 9.90
CA THR A 373 6.30 -12.61 8.90
C THR A 373 6.48 -11.11 9.01
N PRO A 374 7.19 -10.43 8.08
CA PRO A 374 7.41 -9.00 8.19
C PRO A 374 6.09 -8.23 8.04
N ALA A 375 5.96 -7.15 8.79
CA ALA A 375 4.87 -6.20 8.60
C ALA A 375 5.01 -5.51 7.23
N LEU A 376 3.92 -5.49 6.45
CA LEU A 376 3.76 -4.61 5.31
C LEU A 376 3.11 -3.31 5.79
N ASP A 377 3.93 -2.27 5.97
CA ASP A 377 3.54 -0.96 6.48
C ASP A 377 3.07 -0.09 5.31
N TYR A 378 1.82 -0.31 4.92
CA TYR A 378 1.14 0.37 3.82
C TYR A 378 0.74 1.79 4.20
N LYS A 379 0.99 2.72 3.29
CA LYS A 379 0.50 4.09 3.35
C LYS A 379 -0.48 4.31 2.20
N GLY A 380 -1.56 5.00 2.49
CA GLY A 380 -2.64 5.27 1.55
C GLY A 380 -3.33 6.57 1.90
N PHE A 381 -4.15 7.08 0.98
CA PHE A 381 -4.90 8.31 1.21
C PHE A 381 -6.32 7.98 1.60
N ALA A 382 -6.69 8.31 2.84
CA ALA A 382 -8.07 8.28 3.30
C ALA A 382 -8.77 9.59 2.90
N VAL A 383 -10.06 9.48 2.57
CA VAL A 383 -10.90 10.62 2.20
C VAL A 383 -11.75 11.00 3.41
N LEU A 384 -11.73 12.28 3.77
CA LEU A 384 -12.50 12.76 4.91
C LEU A 384 -13.97 12.87 4.53
N LYS A 385 -14.86 12.71 5.50
CA LYS A 385 -16.31 12.59 5.28
C LYS A 385 -16.89 13.76 4.47
N GLY A 386 -17.54 13.45 3.35
CA GLY A 386 -18.17 14.43 2.46
C GLY A 386 -17.18 15.14 1.54
N LYS A 387 -15.95 14.62 1.40
CA LYS A 387 -14.88 15.22 0.58
C LYS A 387 -14.57 14.41 -0.68
N LEU A 388 -15.17 13.23 -0.88
CA LEU A 388 -15.02 12.42 -2.09
C LEU A 388 -15.76 13.04 -3.30
N ARG A 389 -15.19 14.12 -3.83
CA ARG A 389 -15.66 14.84 -5.02
C ARG A 389 -14.81 14.48 -6.26
N PRO A 390 -15.27 14.80 -7.49
CA PRO A 390 -14.59 14.36 -8.72
C PRO A 390 -13.10 14.71 -8.81
N SER A 391 -12.69 15.89 -8.34
CA SER A 391 -11.28 16.31 -8.29
C SER A 391 -10.43 15.42 -7.38
N VAL A 392 -10.94 15.06 -6.20
CA VAL A 392 -10.30 14.15 -5.24
C VAL A 392 -10.20 12.76 -5.84
N THR A 393 -11.27 12.25 -6.45
CA THR A 393 -11.27 10.96 -7.15
C THR A 393 -10.20 10.92 -8.25
N LEU A 394 -10.11 11.98 -9.07
CA LEU A 394 -9.12 12.08 -10.14
C LEU A 394 -7.68 12.11 -9.59
N PHE A 395 -7.42 12.87 -8.52
CA PHE A 395 -6.10 12.91 -7.90
C PHE A 395 -5.70 11.58 -7.27
N LEU A 396 -6.63 10.90 -6.59
CA LEU A 396 -6.38 9.59 -6.01
C LEU A 396 -6.10 8.53 -7.09
N GLU A 397 -6.82 8.56 -8.21
CA GLU A 397 -6.51 7.69 -9.34
C GLU A 397 -5.12 7.98 -9.91
N TYR A 398 -4.79 9.26 -10.12
CA TYR A 398 -3.49 9.68 -10.64
C TYR A 398 -2.32 9.16 -9.80
N LEU A 399 -2.48 9.12 -8.47
CA LEU A 399 -1.48 8.58 -7.54
C LEU A 399 -1.28 7.06 -7.65
N THR A 400 -2.20 6.33 -8.27
CA THR A 400 -2.09 4.87 -8.49
C THR A 400 -1.50 4.47 -9.83
N ARG A 401 -1.31 5.43 -10.75
CA ARG A 401 -0.75 5.19 -12.08
C ARG A 401 0.70 4.71 -11.99
N GLY A 402 1.10 3.88 -12.95
CA GLY A 402 2.41 3.24 -12.94
C GLY A 402 3.59 4.23 -13.01
N ASP A 403 3.47 5.29 -13.80
CA ASP A 403 4.47 6.36 -13.89
C ASP A 403 4.57 7.17 -12.59
N THR A 404 3.43 7.59 -12.01
CA THR A 404 3.37 8.32 -10.74
C THR A 404 3.96 7.50 -9.59
N GLN A 405 3.57 6.22 -9.46
CA GLN A 405 4.10 5.36 -8.41
C GLN A 405 5.58 5.05 -8.62
N LYS A 406 6.04 4.92 -9.87
CA LYS A 406 7.46 4.77 -10.16
C LYS A 406 8.26 5.98 -9.71
N GLU A 407 7.80 7.20 -10.01
CA GLU A 407 8.46 8.44 -9.58
C GLU A 407 8.61 8.50 -8.06
N PHE A 408 7.55 8.19 -7.32
CA PHE A 408 7.60 8.19 -5.85
C PHE A 408 8.46 7.04 -5.29
N CYS A 409 8.17 5.81 -5.70
CA CYS A 409 8.66 4.63 -5.00
C CYS A 409 10.12 4.31 -5.34
N VAL A 410 10.51 4.36 -6.61
CA VAL A 410 11.88 4.01 -7.02
C VAL A 410 12.88 5.00 -6.43
N THR A 411 12.55 6.30 -6.49
CA THR A 411 13.40 7.39 -5.97
C THR A 411 13.64 7.29 -4.46
N LEU A 412 12.60 6.93 -3.71
CA LEU A 412 12.63 6.96 -2.24
C LEU A 412 12.89 5.60 -1.60
N ARG A 413 13.30 4.64 -2.42
CA ARG A 413 13.42 3.26 -2.01
C ARG A 413 12.17 2.73 -1.27
N LYS A 414 10.98 2.90 -1.86
CA LYS A 414 9.69 2.34 -1.39
C LYS A 414 9.16 1.24 -2.32
N PHE A 415 8.17 0.49 -1.86
CA PHE A 415 7.44 -0.46 -2.71
C PHE A 415 6.13 0.13 -3.23
N PRO A 416 5.83 0.00 -4.53
CA PRO A 416 4.60 0.48 -5.12
C PRO A 416 3.44 -0.47 -4.80
N CYS A 417 2.22 0.08 -4.77
CA CYS A 417 1.03 -0.76 -4.70
C CYS A 417 0.65 -1.35 -6.07
N ASN A 418 1.09 -0.73 -7.17
CA ASN A 418 0.85 -1.18 -8.53
C ASN A 418 1.64 -2.47 -8.82
N LYS A 419 0.91 -3.55 -9.12
CA LYS A 419 1.46 -4.91 -9.26
C LYS A 419 2.45 -5.03 -10.41
N ASN A 420 2.30 -4.24 -11.48
CA ASN A 420 3.17 -4.30 -12.65
C ASN A 420 4.56 -3.67 -12.40
N LEU A 421 4.73 -2.96 -11.29
CA LEU A 421 6.01 -2.35 -10.90
C LEU A 421 6.80 -3.20 -9.90
N MET A 422 6.15 -4.15 -9.23
CA MET A 422 6.75 -4.92 -8.13
C MET A 422 7.97 -5.75 -8.57
N GLU A 423 7.86 -6.48 -9.68
CA GLU A 423 8.96 -7.35 -10.17
C GLU A 423 10.14 -6.54 -10.70
N ASN A 424 9.88 -5.44 -11.40
CA ASN A 424 10.92 -4.56 -11.94
C ASN A 424 11.78 -3.94 -10.84
N ILE A 425 11.21 -3.78 -9.65
CA ILE A 425 11.90 -3.21 -8.50
C ILE A 425 12.85 -4.24 -7.85
N ALA A 426 12.48 -5.53 -7.85
CA ALA A 426 13.26 -6.61 -7.25
C ALA A 426 14.63 -6.84 -7.93
N THR A 427 14.78 -6.42 -9.18
CA THR A 427 16.01 -6.62 -9.98
C THR A 427 16.97 -5.43 -9.93
N THR A 428 16.62 -4.37 -9.19
CA THR A 428 17.41 -3.13 -9.14
C THR A 428 18.79 -3.34 -8.54
N ASP A 429 18.86 -4.00 -7.37
CA ASP A 429 20.10 -4.33 -6.68
C ASP A 429 19.86 -5.40 -5.60
N ASN A 430 20.92 -5.86 -4.93
CA ASN A 430 20.84 -6.91 -3.91
C ASN A 430 20.08 -6.50 -2.65
N VAL A 431 20.15 -5.22 -2.24
CA VAL A 431 19.41 -4.68 -1.09
C VAL A 431 17.91 -4.75 -1.37
N TYR A 432 17.53 -4.31 -2.56
CA TYR A 432 16.17 -4.33 -3.07
C TYR A 432 15.61 -5.74 -3.26
N ARG A 433 16.44 -6.64 -3.78
CA ARG A 433 16.07 -8.05 -3.93
C ARG A 433 15.76 -8.71 -2.59
N ALA A 434 16.60 -8.47 -1.58
CA ALA A 434 16.35 -8.97 -0.22
C ALA A 434 15.08 -8.37 0.38
N ALA A 435 14.88 -7.07 0.24
CA ALA A 435 13.67 -6.40 0.69
C ALA A 435 12.40 -6.93 -0.02
N TYR A 436 12.47 -7.17 -1.33
CA TYR A 436 11.38 -7.76 -2.10
C TYR A 436 11.04 -9.17 -1.62
N LEU A 437 12.05 -10.03 -1.40
CA LEU A 437 11.83 -11.37 -0.83
C LEU A 437 11.18 -11.30 0.56
N SER A 438 11.52 -10.31 1.37
CA SER A 438 10.85 -10.04 2.64
C SER A 438 9.38 -9.67 2.42
N SER A 439 9.10 -8.79 1.44
CA SER A 439 7.72 -8.37 1.14
C SER A 439 6.81 -9.54 0.72
N LEU A 440 7.34 -10.54 0.00
CA LEU A 440 6.61 -11.74 -0.39
C LEU A 440 6.24 -12.63 0.80
N ARG A 441 6.96 -12.49 1.92
CA ARG A 441 6.73 -13.24 3.17
C ARG A 441 5.80 -12.48 4.14
N GLY A 442 5.51 -11.21 3.83
CA GLY A 442 4.85 -10.29 4.76
C GLY A 442 3.34 -10.32 4.73
N LYS A 443 2.74 -9.72 5.77
CA LYS A 443 1.31 -9.45 5.85
C LYS A 443 1.09 -7.96 6.19
N PRO A 444 0.07 -7.30 5.60
CA PRO A 444 -0.33 -6.00 6.09
C PRO A 444 -0.81 -6.14 7.54
N LEU A 445 -0.40 -5.21 8.39
CA LEU A 445 -0.99 -5.10 9.72
C LEU A 445 -2.48 -4.72 9.59
N PRO A 446 -3.37 -5.27 10.43
CA PRO A 446 -4.81 -5.02 10.30
C PRO A 446 -5.15 -3.53 10.43
N SER A 447 -6.06 -3.05 9.59
CA SER A 447 -6.63 -1.70 9.67
C SER A 447 -7.85 -1.59 10.57
N ASP A 448 -8.36 -2.73 11.03
CA ASP A 448 -9.47 -2.83 11.97
C ASP A 448 -9.13 -2.10 13.29
N PRO A 449 -10.09 -1.34 13.87
CA PRO A 449 -9.87 -0.64 15.14
C PRO A 449 -9.42 -1.50 16.32
N LEU A 450 -9.72 -2.81 16.32
CA LEU A 450 -9.24 -3.74 17.34
C LEU A 450 -7.70 -3.90 17.33
N PHE A 451 -7.04 -3.56 16.22
CA PHE A 451 -5.60 -3.64 16.12
C PHE A 451 -4.89 -2.69 17.08
N GLU A 452 -5.44 -1.50 17.33
CA GLU A 452 -4.90 -0.57 18.33
C GLU A 452 -4.90 -1.20 19.72
N ARG A 453 -5.97 -1.92 20.07
CA ARG A 453 -6.06 -2.65 21.36
C ARG A 453 -5.02 -3.76 21.43
N TYR A 454 -4.88 -4.54 20.36
CA TYR A 454 -3.83 -5.55 20.25
C TYR A 454 -2.44 -4.93 20.47
N GLN A 455 -2.12 -3.82 19.80
CA GLN A 455 -0.81 -3.17 19.93
C GLN A 455 -0.55 -2.69 21.36
N LYS A 456 -1.52 -2.02 21.99
CA LYS A 456 -1.39 -1.55 23.38
C LYS A 456 -1.19 -2.71 24.36
N ALA A 457 -1.99 -3.77 24.21
CA ALA A 457 -1.90 -4.97 25.06
C ALA A 457 -0.54 -5.66 24.93
N VAL A 458 -0.06 -5.83 23.70
CA VAL A 458 1.24 -6.43 23.40
C VAL A 458 2.39 -5.60 23.95
N VAL A 459 2.38 -4.29 23.77
CA VAL A 459 3.42 -3.41 24.34
C VAL A 459 3.47 -3.56 25.86
N ALA A 460 2.32 -3.52 26.54
CA ALA A 460 2.24 -3.66 27.98
C ALA A 460 2.71 -5.05 28.47
N MET A 461 2.19 -6.13 27.87
CA MET A 461 2.51 -7.50 28.30
C MET A 461 4.00 -7.82 28.08
N THR A 462 4.58 -7.38 26.97
CA THR A 462 5.99 -7.60 26.66
C THR A 462 6.88 -6.79 27.60
N GLN A 463 6.51 -5.55 27.94
CA GLN A 463 7.23 -4.78 28.95
C GLN A 463 7.20 -5.43 30.34
N LEU A 464 6.05 -5.96 30.76
CA LEU A 464 5.92 -6.62 32.06
C LEU A 464 6.70 -7.93 32.12
N TYR A 465 6.57 -8.76 31.08
CA TYR A 465 7.19 -10.09 31.08
C TYR A 465 8.70 -10.03 30.92
N LEU A 466 9.22 -9.32 29.91
CA LEU A 466 10.65 -9.28 29.62
C LEU A 466 11.47 -8.50 30.65
N LYS A 467 10.81 -7.74 31.53
CA LYS A 467 11.43 -7.08 32.70
C LYS A 467 11.20 -7.87 34.00
N HIS A 468 10.70 -9.10 33.89
CA HIS A 468 10.35 -10.03 34.97
C HIS A 468 9.51 -9.37 36.08
N LYS A 469 8.53 -8.55 35.69
CA LYS A 469 7.60 -7.87 36.60
C LYS A 469 6.32 -8.65 36.91
N ALA A 470 6.00 -9.64 36.08
CA ALA A 470 4.88 -10.55 36.27
C ALA A 470 5.17 -11.89 35.56
N SER A 471 4.50 -12.95 36.00
CA SER A 471 4.63 -14.26 35.36
C SER A 471 3.99 -14.29 33.97
N LEU A 472 4.40 -15.25 33.14
CA LEU A 472 3.87 -15.44 31.79
C LEU A 472 2.34 -15.63 31.77
N GLU A 473 1.80 -16.33 32.78
CA GLU A 473 0.35 -16.55 32.88
C GLU A 473 -0.41 -15.26 33.24
N GLU A 474 0.12 -14.49 34.19
CA GLU A 474 -0.50 -13.23 34.63
C GLU A 474 -0.53 -12.19 33.51
N VAL A 475 0.56 -12.04 32.75
CA VAL A 475 0.61 -11.06 31.65
C VAL A 475 -0.35 -11.43 30.52
N CYS A 476 -0.43 -12.71 30.14
CA CYS A 476 -1.33 -13.17 29.08
C CYS A 476 -2.79 -13.00 29.47
N ARG A 477 -3.17 -13.39 30.70
CA ARG A 477 -4.54 -13.23 31.21
C ARG A 477 -4.93 -11.77 31.31
N SER A 478 -4.03 -10.91 31.78
CA SER A 478 -4.28 -9.46 31.88
C SER A 478 -4.43 -8.82 30.51
N ALA A 479 -3.60 -9.21 29.55
CA ALA A 479 -3.69 -8.74 28.16
C ALA A 479 -4.99 -9.19 27.49
N GLN A 480 -5.41 -10.45 27.70
CA GLN A 480 -6.69 -10.97 27.19
C GLN A 480 -7.87 -10.18 27.75
N LYS A 481 -7.89 -9.95 29.06
CA LYS A 481 -8.93 -9.15 29.71
C LYS A 481 -9.01 -7.73 29.14
N TYR A 482 -7.87 -7.08 28.92
CA TYR A 482 -7.82 -5.74 28.35
C TYR A 482 -8.43 -5.68 26.94
N VAL A 483 -8.12 -6.65 26.07
CA VAL A 483 -8.65 -6.63 24.69
C VAL A 483 -10.14 -6.96 24.62
N GLU A 484 -10.67 -7.71 25.58
CA GLU A 484 -12.10 -8.03 25.71
C GLU A 484 -12.94 -6.86 26.27
N GLU A 485 -12.45 -6.21 27.34
CA GLU A 485 -13.23 -5.20 28.07
C GLU A 485 -13.08 -3.78 27.49
N GLY A 486 -11.97 -3.48 26.79
CA GLY A 486 -11.65 -2.13 26.34
C GLY A 486 -11.01 -1.27 27.43
N GLU A 487 -10.64 -0.02 27.09
CA GLU A 487 -10.18 0.96 28.09
C GLU A 487 -11.36 1.35 28.99
N ASN A 488 -11.42 0.76 30.19
CA ASN A 488 -12.30 1.23 31.28
C ASN A 488 -11.81 2.58 31.83
#